data_AF-A0A841VFV9-F1
#
_entry.id   AF-A0A841VFV9-F1
#
_cell.length_a   1.000
_cell.length_b   1.000
_cell.length_c   1.000
_cell.angle_alpha   90.00
_cell.angle_beta   90.00
_cell.angle_gamma   90.00
#
_symmetry.space_group_name_H-M   'P 1'
#
loop_
_entity.id
_entity.type
_entity.pdbx_description
1 polymer ?
#
loop_
_entity_poly.entity_id
_entity_poly.type
_entity_poly.pdbx_seq_one_letter_code
_entity_poly.pdbx_strand_id
1 'polypeptide(L)'
;MLLSKSFKKVFNGFILSILVSALLVTPSILGNNFHWFHAPSLEISVNAQTPTGVEETQQRNSELSPDTRKEKKNSQDKSAESKGEEEGKLDIFKIVTGALAGLVLFLYGVTRMAEGLEAIAGDRAKELISKFTTNRYAGIATGTVATTILDSSSVTIIIVIAMVSAGLLSFVESLGVVLGSNIGTTIGAQIVAFNISDYAPIAMFVGLLLILLGKKEPWKQIGLIILGIGLLFFGLDTIENAMEPFKDYQPFIKLMETLGNNALLGAGIGALFTVLVQSSSATVAIIVTLASQGLISLSAGVALMLGAEVGTCADTLVATFGRERPAVRTGIFHLLFNLTTAAVGIVFATQLAGFAQWISQLMGAGDNVARQIANAQLIFNLLGVALIIGFLPLIARGLERLLPDKKNQNRQAESVKS
;
A
#
# COMPACT_ATOMS: atom_id res chain seq x y z
N MET A 1 -2.77 -9.71 -25.13
CA MET A 1 -2.05 -8.43 -24.93
C MET A 1 -2.90 -7.20 -25.28
N LEU A 2 -3.74 -7.24 -26.33
CA LEU A 2 -4.66 -6.13 -26.67
C LEU A 2 -5.89 -6.03 -25.75
N LEU A 3 -6.51 -7.17 -25.39
CA LEU A 3 -7.65 -7.19 -24.46
C LEU A 3 -7.33 -6.71 -23.04
N SER A 4 -6.11 -6.96 -22.53
CA SER A 4 -5.70 -6.48 -21.19
C SER A 4 -5.41 -4.99 -21.17
N LYS A 5 -4.94 -4.39 -22.27
CA LYS A 5 -4.76 -2.93 -22.38
C LYS A 5 -6.10 -2.20 -22.41
N SER A 6 -7.07 -2.69 -23.19
CA SER A 6 -8.42 -2.09 -23.26
C SER A 6 -9.18 -2.22 -21.95
N PHE A 7 -9.11 -3.37 -21.28
CA PHE A 7 -9.74 -3.55 -19.97
C PHE A 7 -9.05 -2.73 -18.85
N LYS A 8 -7.70 -2.72 -18.78
CA LYS A 8 -6.99 -1.80 -17.87
C LYS A 8 -7.41 -0.35 -18.11
N LYS A 9 -7.61 0.07 -19.37
CA LYS A 9 -8.06 1.43 -19.69
C LYS A 9 -9.48 1.71 -19.20
N VAL A 10 -10.42 0.76 -19.38
CA VAL A 10 -11.82 0.87 -18.91
C VAL A 10 -11.90 0.85 -17.38
N PHE A 11 -11.19 -0.06 -16.73
CA PHE A 11 -11.19 -0.19 -15.28
C PHE A 11 -10.44 0.95 -14.59
N ASN A 12 -9.31 1.41 -15.14
CA ASN A 12 -8.65 2.63 -14.66
C ASN A 12 -9.55 3.85 -14.88
N GLY A 13 -10.32 3.89 -15.97
CA GLY A 13 -11.36 4.90 -16.19
C GLY A 13 -12.47 4.85 -15.14
N PHE A 14 -12.89 3.65 -14.72
CA PHE A 14 -13.87 3.44 -13.66
C PHE A 14 -13.34 3.87 -12.28
N ILE A 15 -12.10 3.51 -11.92
CA ILE A 15 -11.46 3.96 -10.68
C ILE A 15 -11.27 5.47 -10.68
N LEU A 16 -10.78 6.04 -11.79
CA LEU A 16 -10.65 7.48 -11.94
C LEU A 16 -12.02 8.16 -11.82
N SER A 17 -13.07 7.58 -12.39
CA SER A 17 -14.44 8.06 -12.23
C SER A 17 -14.91 7.99 -10.77
N ILE A 18 -14.56 6.97 -9.99
CA ILE A 18 -14.89 6.87 -8.56
C ILE A 18 -14.12 7.92 -7.76
N LEU A 19 -12.82 8.08 -7.99
CA LEU A 19 -11.97 9.07 -7.31
C LEU A 19 -12.43 10.49 -7.64
N VAL A 20 -12.71 10.77 -8.90
CA VAL A 20 -13.27 12.05 -9.36
C VAL A 20 -14.68 12.26 -8.79
N SER A 21 -15.52 11.23 -8.73
CA SER A 21 -16.84 11.33 -8.10
C SER A 21 -16.75 11.58 -6.59
N ALA A 22 -15.80 10.97 -5.89
CA ALA A 22 -15.55 11.26 -4.47
C ALA A 22 -15.08 12.72 -4.26
N LEU A 23 -14.25 13.23 -5.16
CA LEU A 23 -13.83 14.65 -5.22
C LEU A 23 -14.96 15.60 -5.63
N LEU A 24 -15.95 15.13 -6.40
CA LEU A 24 -17.11 15.93 -6.86
C LEU A 24 -18.34 15.81 -5.96
N VAL A 25 -18.41 14.83 -5.06
CA VAL A 25 -19.47 14.64 -4.06
C VAL A 25 -19.09 15.29 -2.72
N THR A 26 -17.80 15.61 -2.51
CA THR A 26 -17.33 16.42 -1.37
C THR A 26 -17.73 17.91 -1.35
N PRO A 27 -18.19 18.59 -2.44
CA PRO A 27 -18.64 19.98 -2.38
C PRO A 27 -19.86 20.21 -1.46
N SER A 28 -20.67 19.19 -1.19
CA SER A 28 -21.81 19.32 -0.25
C SER A 28 -21.40 19.22 1.22
N ILE A 29 -20.17 18.77 1.50
CA ILE A 29 -19.53 18.80 2.84
C ILE A 29 -18.66 20.06 2.99
N LEU A 30 -18.18 20.62 1.88
CA LEU A 30 -17.42 21.87 1.80
C LEU A 30 -18.36 23.09 1.79
N GLY A 31 -18.89 23.46 2.96
CA GLY A 31 -19.51 24.77 3.12
C GLY A 31 -18.54 25.91 2.74
N ASN A 32 -19.04 26.87 1.96
CA ASN A 32 -18.58 28.22 1.55
C ASN A 32 -17.14 28.77 1.74
N ASN A 33 -16.14 28.04 2.21
CA ASN A 33 -14.79 28.57 2.48
C ASN A 33 -13.80 28.30 1.33
N PHE A 34 -14.17 28.72 0.11
CA PHE A 34 -13.28 28.70 -1.05
C PHE A 34 -12.60 30.06 -1.23
N HIS A 35 -11.36 30.22 -0.74
CA HIS A 35 -10.53 31.41 -0.99
C HIS A 35 -9.17 31.00 -1.58
N TRP A 36 -9.03 30.99 -2.92
CA TRP A 36 -7.86 30.46 -3.63
C TRP A 36 -6.74 31.49 -3.95
N PHE A 37 -6.80 32.76 -3.54
CA PHE A 37 -5.64 33.65 -3.72
C PHE A 37 -5.58 34.71 -2.62
N HIS A 38 -4.72 34.52 -1.62
CA HIS A 38 -4.00 35.62 -0.98
C HIS A 38 -2.51 35.28 -1.07
N ALA A 39 -1.78 36.02 -1.91
CA ALA A 39 -0.33 36.01 -1.88
C ALA A 39 0.12 36.51 -0.49
N PRO A 40 1.18 35.93 0.12
CA PRO A 40 1.73 36.50 1.34
C PRO A 40 2.25 37.91 1.00
N SER A 41 1.69 38.94 1.63
CA SER A 41 2.28 40.27 1.59
C SER A 41 3.64 40.18 2.28
N LEU A 42 4.71 40.29 1.49
CA LEU A 42 6.05 40.56 1.97
C LEU A 42 6.03 41.91 2.71
N GLU A 43 5.86 41.90 4.03
CA GLU A 43 6.25 43.05 4.86
C GLU A 43 7.77 43.04 4.97
N ILE A 44 8.42 43.83 4.11
CA ILE A 44 9.81 44.22 4.29
C ILE A 44 9.83 45.23 5.43
N SER A 45 10.17 44.79 6.65
CA SER A 45 10.45 45.70 7.76
C SER A 45 11.82 46.35 7.53
N VAL A 46 11.81 47.57 6.99
CA VAL A 46 12.98 48.45 6.96
C VAL A 46 13.19 48.95 8.40
N ASN A 47 14.07 48.32 9.14
CA ASN A 47 14.46 48.77 10.48
C ASN A 47 15.46 49.94 10.36
N ALA A 48 14.93 51.16 10.24
CA ALA A 48 15.74 52.37 10.36
C ALA A 48 15.97 52.66 11.86
N GLN A 49 17.09 52.18 12.40
CA GLN A 49 17.57 52.62 13.71
C GLN A 49 18.02 54.08 13.64
N THR A 50 17.37 54.96 14.41
CA THR A 50 17.96 56.22 14.85
C THR A 50 18.10 56.18 16.38
N PRO A 51 19.28 56.48 16.95
CA PRO A 51 19.54 56.36 18.37
C PRO A 51 19.32 57.70 19.09
N THR A 52 18.34 57.73 19.99
CA THR A 52 18.23 58.67 21.12
C THR A 52 17.46 57.91 22.20
N GLY A 53 17.90 57.68 23.43
CA GLY A 53 18.86 58.37 24.26
C GLY A 53 18.21 58.48 25.65
N VAL A 54 18.88 57.91 26.65
CA VAL A 54 18.76 58.18 28.10
C VAL A 54 17.64 57.45 28.88
N GLU A 55 18.12 56.74 29.90
CA GLU A 55 17.42 56.07 31.01
C GLU A 55 16.57 57.05 31.83
N GLU A 56 15.45 56.57 32.38
CA GLU A 56 15.11 56.90 33.78
C GLU A 56 14.16 55.85 34.37
N THR A 57 14.64 55.23 35.44
CA THR A 57 13.89 54.31 36.31
C THR A 57 13.04 55.13 37.25
N GLN A 58 11.71 54.94 37.27
CA GLN A 58 10.89 55.35 38.41
C GLN A 58 9.74 54.37 38.66
N GLN A 59 9.89 53.63 39.75
CA GLN A 59 8.79 52.99 40.47
C GLN A 59 7.79 54.06 40.91
N ARG A 60 6.51 53.88 40.55
CA ARG A 60 5.41 54.51 41.28
C ARG A 60 4.23 53.55 41.37
N ASN A 61 4.05 53.00 42.56
CA ASN A 61 2.81 52.37 43.00
C ASN A 61 1.71 53.44 42.99
N SER A 62 0.59 53.15 42.32
CA SER A 62 -0.68 53.84 42.56
C SER A 62 -1.83 52.83 42.42
N GLU A 63 -2.33 52.43 43.59
CA GLU A 63 -3.71 52.13 43.94
C GLU A 63 -4.70 51.93 42.78
N LEU A 64 -5.10 50.67 42.55
CA LEU A 64 -6.29 50.35 41.75
C LEU A 64 -7.56 50.59 42.59
N SER A 65 -8.43 51.46 42.08
CA SER A 65 -9.81 51.64 42.56
C SER A 65 -10.68 50.41 42.22
N PRO A 66 -11.71 50.04 43.02
CA PRO A 66 -12.44 48.76 42.88
C PRO A 66 -13.20 48.57 41.57
N ASP A 67 -13.46 49.64 40.80
CA ASP A 67 -14.29 49.59 39.59
C ASP A 67 -13.56 49.13 38.32
N THR A 68 -12.23 49.25 38.23
CA THR A 68 -11.47 48.70 37.08
C THR A 68 -11.32 47.18 37.13
N ARG A 69 -11.70 46.55 38.26
CA ARG A 69 -11.64 45.09 38.42
C ARG A 69 -12.81 44.37 37.74
N LYS A 70 -13.94 45.04 37.48
CA LYS A 70 -15.09 44.44 36.78
C LYS A 70 -14.97 44.52 35.25
N GLU A 71 -14.41 45.60 34.72
CA GLU A 71 -14.20 45.73 33.26
C GLU A 71 -13.04 44.86 32.75
N LYS A 72 -11.96 44.68 33.53
CA LYS A 72 -10.91 43.69 33.20
C LYS A 72 -11.41 42.25 33.29
N LYS A 73 -12.35 41.95 34.19
CA LYS A 73 -12.93 40.61 34.32
C LYS A 73 -13.89 40.29 33.16
N ASN A 74 -14.70 41.25 32.72
CA ASN A 74 -15.58 41.07 31.54
C ASN A 74 -14.84 41.05 30.20
N SER A 75 -13.69 41.74 30.08
CA SER A 75 -12.86 41.66 28.88
C SER A 75 -11.96 40.42 28.86
N GLN A 76 -11.49 39.94 30.02
CA GLN A 76 -10.82 38.64 30.13
C GLN A 76 -11.78 37.48 29.93
N ASP A 77 -13.01 37.51 30.49
CA ASP A 77 -14.03 36.48 30.26
C ASP A 77 -14.45 36.43 28.79
N LYS A 78 -14.66 37.56 28.11
CA LYS A 78 -14.98 37.53 26.66
C LYS A 78 -13.82 37.08 25.78
N SER A 79 -12.57 37.32 26.19
CA SER A 79 -11.39 36.81 25.49
C SER A 79 -11.08 35.34 25.79
N ALA A 80 -11.62 34.81 26.90
CA ALA A 80 -11.51 33.41 27.30
C ALA A 80 -12.68 32.57 26.75
N GLU A 81 -13.90 33.13 26.69
CA GLU A 81 -15.07 32.50 26.07
C GLU A 81 -14.93 32.46 24.54
N SER A 82 -14.34 33.47 23.90
CA SER A 82 -14.03 33.43 22.45
C SER A 82 -12.86 32.51 22.09
N LYS A 83 -12.06 32.05 23.06
CA LYS A 83 -10.96 31.09 22.85
C LYS A 83 -11.33 29.65 23.23
N GLY A 84 -12.55 29.44 23.75
CA GLY A 84 -13.06 28.13 24.16
C GLY A 84 -13.94 27.42 23.11
N GLU A 85 -14.25 28.07 21.98
CA GLU A 85 -15.18 27.52 20.96
C GLU A 85 -14.52 27.16 19.61
N GLU A 86 -13.19 27.26 19.47
CA GLU A 86 -12.46 26.58 18.39
C GLU A 86 -12.04 25.16 18.81
N GLU A 87 -13.00 24.38 19.32
CA GLU A 87 -12.83 22.93 19.43
C GLU A 87 -12.62 22.34 18.03
N GLY A 88 -11.37 21.99 17.72
CA GLY A 88 -11.02 20.80 16.93
C GLY A 88 -11.72 20.60 15.58
N LYS A 89 -12.02 21.65 14.81
CA LYS A 89 -12.41 21.45 13.41
C LYS A 89 -11.18 21.02 12.62
N LEU A 90 -11.12 19.72 12.33
CA LEU A 90 -10.20 19.17 11.34
C LEU A 90 -10.29 20.03 10.07
N ASP A 91 -9.16 20.53 9.59
CA ASP A 91 -9.08 21.13 8.27
C ASP A 91 -9.12 19.99 7.24
N ILE A 92 -10.32 19.44 7.04
CA ILE A 92 -10.55 18.28 6.17
C ILE A 92 -9.99 18.54 4.78
N PHE A 93 -10.07 19.78 4.30
CA PHE A 93 -9.52 20.14 2.99
C PHE A 93 -7.99 19.97 2.95
N LYS A 94 -7.25 20.55 3.90
CA LYS A 94 -5.78 20.37 3.98
C LYS A 94 -5.39 18.91 4.17
N ILE A 95 -6.11 18.20 5.04
CA ILE A 95 -5.87 16.77 5.32
C ILE A 95 -6.07 15.94 4.05
N VAL A 96 -7.21 16.07 3.39
CA VAL A 96 -7.53 15.30 2.19
C VAL A 96 -6.59 15.65 1.04
N THR A 97 -6.32 16.94 0.80
CA THR A 97 -5.43 17.36 -0.29
C THR A 97 -3.98 16.94 -0.04
N GLY A 98 -3.48 17.06 1.19
CA GLY A 98 -2.17 16.58 1.59
C GLY A 98 -2.03 15.06 1.45
N ALA A 99 -3.01 14.31 1.96
CA ALA A 99 -3.02 12.86 1.85
C ALA A 99 -3.10 12.39 0.39
N LEU A 100 -3.92 13.05 -0.43
CA LEU A 100 -4.00 12.76 -1.87
C LEU A 100 -2.69 13.09 -2.59
N ALA A 101 -2.05 14.21 -2.29
CA ALA A 101 -0.76 14.57 -2.87
C ALA A 101 0.32 13.52 -2.52
N GLY A 102 0.41 13.15 -1.25
CA GLY A 102 1.31 12.10 -0.78
C GLY A 102 1.00 10.74 -1.41
N LEU A 103 -0.28 10.37 -1.52
CA LEU A 103 -0.71 9.13 -2.17
C LEU A 103 -0.32 9.10 -3.66
N VAL A 104 -0.50 10.20 -4.38
CA VAL A 104 -0.09 10.30 -5.79
C VAL A 104 1.42 10.13 -5.92
N LEU A 105 2.21 10.80 -5.09
CA LEU A 105 3.67 10.68 -5.09
C LEU A 105 4.11 9.26 -4.75
N PHE A 106 3.50 8.67 -3.73
CA PHE A 106 3.76 7.31 -3.29
C PHE A 106 3.48 6.29 -4.39
N LEU A 107 2.26 6.29 -4.95
CA LEU A 107 1.85 5.36 -6.00
C LEU A 107 2.67 5.56 -7.27
N TYR A 108 2.97 6.82 -7.63
CA TYR A 108 3.85 7.11 -8.75
C TYR A 108 5.26 6.59 -8.50
N GLY A 109 5.82 6.76 -7.30
CA GLY A 109 7.12 6.22 -6.89
C GLY A 109 7.19 4.70 -7.00
N VAL A 110 6.22 3.99 -6.41
CA VAL A 110 6.08 2.53 -6.53
C VAL A 110 6.00 2.10 -8.00
N THR A 111 5.21 2.81 -8.81
CA THR A 111 5.05 2.50 -10.24
C THR A 111 6.37 2.67 -11.01
N ARG A 112 7.09 3.78 -10.79
CA ARG A 112 8.39 4.03 -11.45
C ARG A 112 9.44 3.00 -11.04
N MET A 113 9.46 2.65 -9.75
CA MET A 113 10.33 1.60 -9.23
C MET A 113 10.08 0.26 -9.92
N ALA A 114 8.81 -0.17 -9.97
CA ALA A 114 8.41 -1.42 -10.62
C ALA A 114 8.74 -1.42 -12.13
N GLU A 115 8.48 -0.32 -12.85
CA GLU A 115 8.83 -0.17 -14.27
C GLU A 115 10.34 -0.32 -14.51
N GLY A 116 11.17 0.30 -13.68
CA GLY A 116 12.63 0.22 -13.80
C GLY A 116 13.16 -1.19 -13.49
N LEU A 117 12.61 -1.85 -12.46
CA LEU A 117 12.95 -3.24 -12.12
C LEU A 117 12.55 -4.20 -13.25
N GLU A 118 11.33 -4.07 -13.78
CA GLU A 118 10.85 -4.87 -14.90
C GLU A 118 11.72 -4.66 -16.16
N ALA A 119 12.11 -3.42 -16.47
CA ALA A 119 12.93 -3.11 -17.63
C ALA A 119 14.34 -3.73 -17.55
N ILE A 120 14.93 -3.82 -16.37
CA ILE A 120 16.27 -4.39 -16.18
C ILE A 120 16.23 -5.91 -16.05
N ALA A 121 15.22 -6.45 -15.39
CA ALA A 121 15.24 -7.82 -14.91
C ALA A 121 14.08 -8.70 -15.42
N GLY A 122 13.14 -8.16 -16.19
CA GLY A 122 11.97 -8.88 -16.69
C GLY A 122 12.32 -10.09 -17.57
N ASP A 123 13.28 -9.96 -18.48
CA ASP A 123 13.69 -11.09 -19.32
C ASP A 123 14.46 -12.15 -18.54
N ARG A 124 15.27 -11.74 -17.55
CA ARG A 124 15.92 -12.67 -16.61
C ARG A 124 14.89 -13.41 -15.76
N ALA A 125 13.84 -12.73 -15.29
CA ALA A 125 12.76 -13.34 -14.54
C ALA A 125 12.01 -14.39 -15.39
N LYS A 126 11.69 -14.07 -16.66
CA LYS A 126 11.09 -15.04 -17.59
C LYS A 126 12.00 -16.25 -17.82
N GLU A 127 13.30 -16.01 -18.02
CA GLU A 127 14.28 -17.07 -18.20
C GLU A 127 14.36 -17.97 -16.96
N LEU A 128 14.46 -17.38 -15.77
CA LEU A 128 14.47 -18.09 -14.50
C LEU A 128 13.22 -18.98 -14.35
N ILE A 129 12.03 -18.40 -14.57
CA ILE A 129 10.75 -19.14 -14.52
C ILE A 129 10.74 -20.30 -15.52
N SER A 130 11.22 -20.10 -16.74
CA SER A 130 11.22 -21.17 -17.76
C SER A 130 12.21 -22.30 -17.47
N LYS A 131 13.38 -21.99 -16.90
CA LYS A 131 14.48 -22.96 -16.76
C LYS A 131 14.51 -23.68 -15.42
N PHE A 132 14.03 -23.04 -14.34
CA PHE A 132 14.23 -23.52 -12.97
C PHE A 132 12.94 -24.02 -12.29
N THR A 133 11.84 -24.15 -13.02
CA THR A 133 10.57 -24.68 -12.49
C THR A 133 10.46 -26.21 -12.68
N THR A 134 11.50 -26.96 -12.29
CA THR A 134 11.57 -28.42 -12.54
C THR A 134 10.75 -29.28 -11.57
N ASN A 135 10.47 -28.75 -10.38
CA ASN A 135 9.63 -29.38 -9.36
C ASN A 135 8.95 -28.32 -8.49
N ARG A 136 8.01 -28.72 -7.62
CA ARG A 136 7.24 -27.77 -6.79
C ARG A 136 8.10 -26.85 -5.90
N TYR A 137 9.20 -27.36 -5.34
CA TYR A 137 10.08 -26.56 -4.47
C TYR A 137 10.93 -25.60 -5.31
N ALA A 138 11.46 -26.07 -6.44
CA ALA A 138 12.20 -25.24 -7.38
C ALA A 138 11.30 -24.14 -7.97
N GLY A 139 10.03 -24.45 -8.25
CA GLY A 139 9.02 -23.47 -8.66
C GLY A 139 8.76 -22.42 -7.59
N ILE A 140 8.65 -22.80 -6.32
CA ILE A 140 8.51 -21.84 -5.21
C ILE A 140 9.72 -20.92 -5.13
N ALA A 141 10.94 -21.47 -5.10
CA ALA A 141 12.15 -20.66 -5.06
C ALA A 141 12.23 -19.70 -6.25
N THR A 142 11.90 -20.18 -7.45
CA THR A 142 11.90 -19.38 -8.68
C THR A 142 10.86 -18.27 -8.63
N GLY A 143 9.63 -18.56 -8.17
CA GLY A 143 8.59 -17.56 -8.01
C GLY A 143 8.93 -16.51 -6.96
N THR A 144 9.54 -16.92 -5.84
CA THR A 144 9.99 -15.99 -4.80
C THR A 144 11.05 -15.05 -5.36
N VAL A 145 12.10 -15.58 -6.00
CA VAL A 145 13.18 -14.77 -6.58
C VAL A 145 12.64 -13.85 -7.68
N ALA A 146 11.82 -14.38 -8.59
CA ALA A 146 11.24 -13.59 -9.68
C ALA A 146 10.39 -12.43 -9.14
N THR A 147 9.50 -12.70 -8.18
CA THR A 147 8.68 -11.65 -7.58
C THR A 147 9.50 -10.67 -6.77
N THR A 148 10.49 -11.11 -5.99
CA THR A 148 11.35 -10.18 -5.23
C THR A 148 12.11 -9.23 -6.16
N ILE A 149 12.56 -9.73 -7.32
CA ILE A 149 13.23 -8.91 -8.34
C ILE A 149 12.24 -7.93 -8.99
N LEU A 150 11.03 -8.37 -9.30
CA LEU A 150 10.01 -7.56 -9.98
C LEU A 150 9.18 -6.69 -9.02
N ASP A 151 9.32 -6.91 -7.71
CA ASP A 151 8.51 -6.35 -6.61
C ASP A 151 6.97 -6.47 -6.82
N SER A 152 6.54 -7.45 -7.61
CA SER A 152 5.12 -7.62 -7.93
C SER A 152 4.77 -9.09 -8.20
N SER A 153 3.96 -9.68 -7.33
CA SER A 153 3.39 -11.02 -7.59
C SER A 153 2.44 -10.97 -8.77
N SER A 154 1.63 -9.93 -8.92
CA SER A 154 0.72 -9.75 -10.05
C SER A 154 1.45 -9.81 -11.40
N VAL A 155 2.53 -9.03 -11.55
CA VAL A 155 3.34 -9.07 -12.79
C VAL A 155 3.92 -10.46 -13.02
N THR A 156 4.49 -11.06 -11.98
CA THR A 156 5.07 -12.41 -12.04
C THR A 156 4.04 -13.46 -12.46
N ILE A 157 2.86 -13.46 -11.84
CA ILE A 157 1.78 -14.42 -12.13
C ILE A 157 1.18 -14.16 -13.52
N ILE A 158 1.06 -12.91 -13.97
CA ILE A 158 0.62 -12.59 -15.33
C ILE A 158 1.61 -13.14 -16.37
N ILE A 159 2.92 -13.04 -16.11
CA ILE A 159 3.97 -13.65 -16.95
C ILE A 159 3.79 -15.17 -16.96
N VAL A 160 3.61 -15.79 -15.80
CA VAL A 160 3.38 -17.24 -15.67
C VAL A 160 2.13 -17.67 -16.46
N ILE A 161 1.01 -16.97 -16.32
CA ILE A 161 -0.22 -17.21 -17.08
C ILE A 161 0.02 -17.10 -18.59
N ALA A 162 0.82 -16.11 -19.02
CA ALA A 162 1.19 -15.95 -20.41
C ALA A 162 2.06 -17.12 -20.92
N MET A 163 3.01 -17.59 -20.12
CA MET A 163 3.86 -18.74 -20.44
C MET A 163 3.07 -20.05 -20.50
N VAL A 164 2.13 -20.25 -19.58
CA VAL A 164 1.20 -21.39 -19.60
C VAL A 164 0.34 -21.35 -20.86
N SER A 165 -0.13 -20.16 -21.26
CA SER A 165 -0.89 -20.00 -22.51
C SER A 165 -0.05 -20.28 -23.75
N ALA A 166 1.25 -20.01 -23.70
CA ALA A 166 2.18 -20.26 -24.78
C ALA A 166 2.72 -21.72 -24.80
N GLY A 167 2.34 -22.55 -23.83
CA GLY A 167 2.85 -23.92 -23.70
C GLY A 167 4.31 -24.02 -23.23
N LEU A 168 4.90 -22.91 -22.78
CA LEU A 168 6.27 -22.87 -22.25
C LEU A 168 6.35 -23.37 -20.80
N LEU A 169 5.21 -23.40 -20.11
CA LEU A 169 5.08 -23.89 -18.75
C LEU A 169 3.80 -24.72 -18.65
N SER A 170 3.86 -25.85 -17.96
CA SER A 170 2.66 -26.61 -17.63
C SER A 170 1.86 -25.92 -16.52
N PHE A 171 0.57 -26.26 -16.43
CA PHE A 171 -0.28 -25.82 -15.33
C PHE A 171 0.30 -26.22 -13.97
N VAL A 172 0.82 -27.44 -13.82
CA VAL A 172 1.36 -27.93 -12.54
C VAL A 172 2.61 -27.16 -12.11
N GLU A 173 3.52 -26.89 -13.05
CA GLU A 173 4.72 -26.09 -12.81
C GLU A 173 4.35 -24.66 -12.38
N SER A 174 3.32 -24.08 -13.00
CA SER A 174 2.84 -22.73 -12.65
C SER A 174 2.42 -22.59 -11.18
N LEU A 175 1.93 -23.66 -10.55
CA LEU A 175 1.44 -23.60 -9.16
C LEU A 175 2.58 -23.34 -8.18
N GLY A 176 3.74 -23.95 -8.40
CA GLY A 176 4.92 -23.70 -7.57
C GLY A 176 5.35 -22.24 -7.66
N VAL A 177 5.36 -21.67 -8.87
CA VAL A 177 5.72 -20.27 -9.09
C VAL A 177 4.73 -19.32 -8.42
N VAL A 178 3.43 -19.58 -8.51
CA VAL A 178 2.38 -18.79 -7.82
C VAL A 178 2.54 -18.81 -6.31
N LEU A 179 2.83 -19.99 -5.72
CA LEU A 179 3.11 -20.09 -4.29
C LEU A 179 4.35 -19.27 -3.90
N GLY A 180 5.43 -19.40 -4.69
CA GLY A 180 6.66 -18.65 -4.50
C GLY A 180 6.47 -17.14 -4.59
N SER A 181 5.65 -16.68 -5.54
CA SER A 181 5.45 -15.26 -5.78
C SER A 181 4.85 -14.55 -4.57
N ASN A 182 4.00 -15.20 -3.79
CA ASN A 182 3.39 -14.59 -2.60
C ASN A 182 4.42 -14.40 -1.47
N ILE A 183 5.41 -15.29 -1.36
CA ILE A 183 6.56 -15.06 -0.46
C ILE A 183 7.36 -13.85 -0.95
N GLY A 184 7.61 -13.76 -2.26
CA GLY A 184 8.42 -12.67 -2.84
C GLY A 184 7.85 -11.27 -2.61
N THR A 185 6.52 -11.11 -2.62
CA THR A 185 5.81 -9.83 -2.39
C THR A 185 6.15 -9.17 -1.05
N THR A 186 6.59 -9.97 -0.07
CA THR A 186 6.87 -9.49 1.29
C THR A 186 8.06 -8.54 1.35
N ILE A 187 8.94 -8.53 0.33
CA ILE A 187 10.13 -7.66 0.33
C ILE A 187 9.76 -6.18 0.34
N GLY A 188 8.71 -5.77 -0.37
CA GLY A 188 8.28 -4.37 -0.45
C GLY A 188 7.87 -3.83 0.91
N ALA A 189 7.06 -4.58 1.67
CA ALA A 189 6.67 -4.21 3.03
C ALA A 189 7.87 -4.15 3.98
N GLN A 190 8.83 -5.07 3.82
CA GLN A 190 10.06 -5.05 4.60
C GLN A 190 10.88 -3.78 4.33
N ILE A 191 11.07 -3.41 3.06
CA ILE A 191 11.78 -2.17 2.65
C ILE A 191 11.12 -0.95 3.29
N VAL A 192 9.79 -0.83 3.20
CA VAL A 192 9.06 0.32 3.79
C VAL A 192 9.18 0.34 5.31
N ALA A 193 9.10 -0.83 5.96
CA ALA A 193 9.19 -0.93 7.42
C ALA A 193 10.57 -0.57 8.00
N PHE A 194 11.62 -0.47 7.18
CA PHE A 194 12.93 0.03 7.61
C PHE A 194 12.98 1.56 7.77
N ASN A 195 11.94 2.28 7.36
CA ASN A 195 11.79 3.74 7.47
C ASN A 195 13.07 4.52 7.10
N ILE A 196 13.35 4.60 5.80
CA ILE A 196 14.48 5.37 5.26
C ILE A 196 14.05 6.74 4.73
N SER A 197 12.97 7.31 5.27
CA SER A 197 12.33 8.54 4.79
C SER A 197 13.28 9.74 4.77
N ASP A 198 14.20 9.83 5.74
CA ASP A 198 15.20 10.91 5.81
C ASP A 198 16.09 11.00 4.56
N TYR A 199 16.30 9.88 3.87
CA TYR A 199 17.13 9.81 2.67
C TYR A 199 16.34 9.98 1.38
N ALA A 200 15.02 10.13 1.45
CA ALA A 200 14.14 10.22 0.29
C ALA A 200 14.52 11.37 -0.67
N PRO A 201 14.79 12.62 -0.21
CA PRO A 201 15.19 13.71 -1.11
C PRO A 201 16.51 13.43 -1.84
N ILE A 202 17.47 12.78 -1.17
CA ILE A 202 18.76 12.40 -1.76
C ILE A 202 18.53 11.35 -2.86
N ALA A 203 17.73 10.33 -2.58
CA ALA A 203 17.36 9.32 -3.57
C ALA A 203 16.64 9.95 -4.77
N MET A 204 15.70 10.86 -4.55
CA MET A 204 15.02 11.58 -5.64
C MET A 204 16.02 12.35 -6.51
N PHE A 205 16.94 13.10 -5.90
CA PHE A 205 17.94 13.87 -6.61
C PHE A 205 18.89 12.98 -7.43
N VAL A 206 19.45 11.95 -6.81
CA VAL A 206 20.37 11.01 -7.47
C VAL A 206 19.66 10.25 -8.60
N GLY A 207 18.45 9.77 -8.36
CA GLY A 207 17.64 9.08 -9.35
C GLY A 207 17.35 9.97 -10.57
N LEU A 208 16.94 11.22 -10.33
CA LEU A 208 16.73 12.21 -11.39
C LEU A 208 18.02 12.48 -12.19
N LEU A 209 19.16 12.66 -11.51
CA LEU A 209 20.45 12.86 -12.18
C LEU A 209 20.82 11.67 -13.06
N LEU A 210 20.63 10.44 -12.60
CA LEU A 210 20.89 9.24 -13.38
C LEU A 210 20.00 9.13 -14.62
N ILE A 211 18.73 9.54 -14.53
CA ILE A 211 17.81 9.57 -15.68
C ILE A 211 18.27 10.62 -16.70
N LEU A 212 18.64 11.83 -16.25
CA LEU A 212 18.99 12.95 -17.12
C LEU A 212 20.38 12.82 -17.74
N LEU A 213 21.36 12.36 -16.96
CA LEU A 213 22.78 12.29 -17.34
C LEU A 213 23.19 10.88 -17.81
N GLY A 214 22.35 9.87 -17.58
CA GLY A 214 22.60 8.48 -17.97
C GLY A 214 22.76 8.32 -19.47
N LYS A 215 23.99 8.02 -19.92
CA LYS A 215 24.29 7.84 -21.36
C LYS A 215 23.73 6.55 -21.93
N LYS A 216 23.57 5.50 -21.11
CA LYS A 216 23.08 4.18 -21.53
C LYS A 216 21.74 3.87 -20.86
N GLU A 217 20.91 3.11 -21.55
CA GLU A 217 19.56 2.76 -21.08
C GLU A 217 19.54 2.13 -19.68
N PRO A 218 20.43 1.18 -19.31
CA PRO A 218 20.41 0.60 -17.96
C PRO A 218 20.60 1.62 -16.84
N TRP A 219 21.39 2.67 -17.05
CA TRP A 219 21.59 3.72 -16.03
C TRP A 219 20.33 4.56 -15.83
N LYS A 220 19.58 4.81 -16.90
CA LYS A 220 18.29 5.51 -16.81
C LYS A 220 17.27 4.67 -16.04
N GLN A 221 17.26 3.35 -16.27
CA GLN A 221 16.38 2.43 -15.55
C GLN A 221 16.77 2.32 -14.06
N ILE A 222 18.06 2.29 -13.73
CA ILE A 222 18.53 2.38 -12.33
C ILE A 222 18.11 3.72 -11.72
N GLY A 223 18.25 4.82 -12.46
CA GLY A 223 17.76 6.13 -12.03
C GLY A 223 16.25 6.15 -11.76
N LEU A 224 15.46 5.46 -12.58
CA LEU A 224 14.02 5.30 -12.40
C LEU A 224 13.67 4.53 -11.11
N ILE A 225 14.44 3.48 -10.79
CA ILE A 225 14.31 2.73 -9.55
C ILE A 225 14.60 3.62 -8.34
N ILE A 226 15.75 4.31 -8.36
CA ILE A 226 16.20 5.14 -7.22
C ILE A 226 15.25 6.34 -7.03
N LEU A 227 14.83 6.99 -8.13
CA LEU A 227 13.82 8.06 -8.09
C LEU A 227 12.49 7.53 -7.55
N GLY A 228 12.08 6.34 -7.99
CA GLY A 228 10.87 5.68 -7.52
C GLY A 228 10.88 5.43 -6.02
N ILE A 229 11.99 4.91 -5.48
CA ILE A 229 12.20 4.75 -4.03
C ILE A 229 12.11 6.10 -3.31
N GLY A 230 12.78 7.13 -3.81
CA GLY A 230 12.74 8.46 -3.20
C GLY A 230 11.32 9.06 -3.18
N LEU A 231 10.59 8.99 -4.31
CA LEU A 231 9.20 9.46 -4.40
C LEU A 231 8.24 8.64 -3.54
N LEU A 232 8.48 7.33 -3.43
CA LEU A 232 7.74 6.43 -2.55
C LEU A 232 7.85 6.96 -1.11
N PHE A 233 9.06 7.06 -0.57
CA PHE A 233 9.25 7.49 0.82
C PHE A 233 8.83 8.94 1.07
N PHE A 234 9.07 9.86 0.13
CA PHE A 234 8.61 11.25 0.24
C PHE A 234 7.08 11.35 0.22
N GLY A 235 6.41 10.52 -0.59
CA GLY A 235 4.95 10.41 -0.58
C GLY A 235 4.42 9.87 0.74
N LEU A 236 5.11 8.90 1.36
CA LEU A 236 4.76 8.38 2.68
C LEU A 236 4.86 9.45 3.77
N ASP A 237 5.98 10.20 3.81
CA ASP A 237 6.16 11.33 4.72
C ASP A 237 5.07 12.40 4.53
N THR A 238 4.70 12.69 3.29
CA THR A 238 3.61 13.63 2.98
C THR A 238 2.25 13.11 3.49
N ILE A 239 1.95 11.81 3.34
CA ILE A 239 0.73 11.19 3.90
C ILE A 239 0.75 11.29 5.43
N GLU A 240 1.87 10.97 6.04
CA GLU A 240 2.06 11.04 7.49
C GLU A 240 1.73 12.42 8.05
N ASN A 241 2.34 13.46 7.49
CA ASN A 241 2.12 14.85 7.91
C ASN A 241 0.65 15.28 7.72
N ALA A 242 0.00 14.80 6.65
CA ALA A 242 -1.41 15.09 6.41
C ALA A 242 -2.36 14.34 7.36
N MET A 243 -1.97 13.16 7.85
CA MET A 243 -2.78 12.32 8.73
C MET A 243 -2.54 12.59 10.23
N GLU A 244 -1.56 13.41 10.60
CA GLU A 244 -1.24 13.74 11.99
C GLU A 244 -2.47 14.14 12.83
N PRO A 245 -3.41 14.98 12.35
CA PRO A 245 -4.58 15.38 13.13
C PRO A 245 -5.52 14.22 13.48
N PHE A 246 -5.45 13.08 12.79
CA PHE A 246 -6.28 11.91 13.09
C PHE A 246 -5.83 11.14 14.33
N LYS A 247 -4.62 11.39 14.86
CA LYS A 247 -4.13 10.76 16.09
C LYS A 247 -5.04 11.03 17.29
N ASP A 248 -5.68 12.19 17.33
CA ASP A 248 -6.57 12.61 18.41
C ASP A 248 -8.07 12.58 18.03
N TYR A 249 -8.39 12.24 16.77
CA TYR A 249 -9.76 12.27 16.28
C TYR A 249 -10.53 10.98 16.61
N GLN A 250 -11.39 11.06 17.64
CA GLN A 250 -12.12 9.92 18.20
C GLN A 250 -12.87 9.03 17.18
N PRO A 251 -13.59 9.56 16.17
CA PRO A 251 -14.24 8.71 15.18
C PRO A 251 -13.27 7.86 14.35
N PHE A 252 -12.08 8.39 14.03
CA PHE A 252 -11.05 7.63 13.33
C PHE A 252 -10.46 6.54 14.22
N ILE A 253 -10.15 6.85 15.48
CA ILE A 253 -9.65 5.89 16.46
C ILE A 253 -10.64 4.72 16.63
N LYS A 254 -11.94 5.01 16.80
CA LYS A 254 -13.00 3.99 16.90
C LYS A 254 -13.12 3.13 15.65
N LEU A 255 -12.94 3.73 14.46
CA LEU A 255 -12.90 2.98 13.21
C LEU A 255 -11.73 2.00 13.21
N MET A 256 -10.53 2.45 13.55
CA MET A 256 -9.34 1.59 13.59
C MET A 256 -9.43 0.50 14.67
N GLU A 257 -10.01 0.82 15.83
CA GLU A 257 -10.33 -0.15 16.86
C GLU A 257 -11.33 -1.22 16.35
N THR A 258 -12.37 -0.80 15.64
CA THR A 258 -13.36 -1.71 15.05
C THR A 258 -12.71 -2.66 14.04
N LEU A 259 -11.82 -2.15 13.18
CA LEU A 259 -11.08 -2.97 12.22
C LEU A 259 -10.11 -3.94 12.92
N GLY A 260 -9.49 -3.51 14.03
CA GLY A 260 -8.61 -4.36 14.83
C GLY A 260 -9.33 -5.45 15.61
N ASN A 261 -10.55 -5.18 16.07
CA ASN A 261 -11.38 -6.13 16.82
C ASN A 261 -12.17 -7.09 15.91
N ASN A 262 -12.30 -6.77 14.62
CA ASN A 262 -13.00 -7.60 13.64
C ASN A 262 -12.11 -7.87 12.42
N ALA A 263 -11.31 -8.92 12.51
CA ALA A 263 -10.36 -9.29 11.47
C ALA A 263 -11.00 -9.56 10.11
N LEU A 264 -12.23 -10.09 10.07
CA LEU A 264 -12.95 -10.31 8.81
C LEU A 264 -13.33 -8.99 8.14
N LEU A 265 -13.80 -8.01 8.91
CA LEU A 265 -14.10 -6.68 8.40
C LEU A 265 -12.82 -5.98 7.92
N GLY A 266 -11.76 -6.02 8.72
CA GLY A 266 -10.45 -5.49 8.33
C GLY A 266 -9.94 -6.11 7.02
N ALA A 267 -10.02 -7.44 6.89
CA ALA A 267 -9.66 -8.13 5.65
C ALA A 267 -10.56 -7.72 4.47
N GLY A 268 -11.86 -7.53 4.69
CA GLY A 268 -12.76 -7.03 3.65
C GLY A 268 -12.34 -5.64 3.14
N ILE A 269 -12.00 -4.73 4.03
CA ILE A 269 -11.52 -3.38 3.68
C ILE A 269 -10.16 -3.43 2.98
N GLY A 270 -9.21 -4.22 3.48
CA GLY A 270 -7.89 -4.38 2.85
C GLY A 270 -7.97 -4.98 1.45
N ALA A 271 -8.86 -5.95 1.24
CA ALA A 271 -9.12 -6.53 -0.07
C ALA A 271 -9.72 -5.50 -1.03
N LEU A 272 -10.74 -4.76 -0.59
CA LEU A 272 -11.36 -3.70 -1.38
C LEU A 272 -10.35 -2.64 -1.79
N PHE A 273 -9.55 -2.16 -0.84
CA PHE A 273 -8.53 -1.15 -1.09
C PHE A 273 -7.49 -1.66 -2.09
N THR A 274 -7.05 -2.91 -1.96
CA THR A 274 -6.12 -3.52 -2.91
C THR A 274 -6.71 -3.69 -4.30
N VAL A 275 -8.00 -4.01 -4.42
CA VAL A 275 -8.68 -4.06 -5.73
C VAL A 275 -8.72 -2.68 -6.40
N LEU A 276 -8.92 -1.62 -5.62
CA LEU A 276 -8.94 -0.24 -6.12
C LEU A 276 -7.54 0.24 -6.50
N VAL A 277 -6.53 -0.04 -5.69
CA VAL A 277 -5.14 0.36 -5.92
C VAL A 277 -4.45 -0.55 -6.95
N GLN A 278 -4.94 -1.78 -7.12
CA GLN A 278 -4.35 -2.84 -7.95
C GLN A 278 -2.93 -3.26 -7.54
N SER A 279 -2.56 -3.09 -6.28
CA SER A 279 -1.25 -3.49 -5.77
C SER A 279 -1.31 -3.79 -4.27
N SER A 280 -1.14 -5.06 -3.88
CA SER A 280 -1.06 -5.39 -2.46
C SER A 280 0.21 -4.85 -1.82
N SER A 281 1.35 -4.81 -2.53
CA SER A 281 2.57 -4.20 -2.00
C SER A 281 2.34 -2.73 -1.64
N ALA A 282 1.66 -1.97 -2.51
CA ALA A 282 1.31 -0.58 -2.23
C ALA A 282 0.32 -0.45 -1.07
N THR A 283 -0.72 -1.30 -1.03
CA THR A 283 -1.67 -1.34 0.08
C THR A 283 -0.97 -1.62 1.42
N VAL A 284 -0.14 -2.66 1.48
CA VAL A 284 0.55 -3.05 2.71
C VAL A 284 1.58 -2.01 3.11
N ALA A 285 2.28 -1.37 2.17
CA ALA A 285 3.16 -0.26 2.46
C ALA A 285 2.41 0.92 3.12
N ILE A 286 1.23 1.29 2.62
CA ILE A 286 0.38 2.31 3.28
C ILE A 286 -0.02 1.87 4.68
N ILE A 287 -0.43 0.61 4.87
CA ILE A 287 -0.78 0.06 6.19
C ILE A 287 0.41 0.15 7.16
N VAL A 288 1.60 -0.24 6.70
CA VAL A 288 2.87 -0.20 7.46
C VAL A 288 3.22 1.24 7.86
N THR A 289 3.04 2.22 6.96
CA THR A 289 3.26 3.64 7.26
C THR A 289 2.27 4.20 8.27
N LEU A 290 0.98 3.89 8.14
CA LEU A 290 -0.01 4.32 9.13
C LEU A 290 0.28 3.69 10.50
N ALA A 291 0.80 2.47 10.52
CA ALA A 291 1.22 1.80 11.76
C ALA A 291 2.50 2.39 12.36
N SER A 292 3.50 2.81 11.57
CA SER A 292 4.70 3.50 12.10
C SER A 292 4.34 4.80 12.80
N GLN A 293 3.21 5.40 12.42
CA GLN A 293 2.67 6.61 13.02
C GLN A 293 1.75 6.40 14.21
N GLY A 294 1.51 5.15 14.61
CA GLY A 294 0.58 4.83 15.69
C GLY A 294 -0.89 5.05 15.33
N LEU A 295 -1.22 5.31 14.06
CA LEU A 295 -2.61 5.48 13.60
C LEU A 295 -3.34 4.14 13.49
N ILE A 296 -2.60 3.04 13.26
CA ILE A 296 -3.14 1.69 13.13
C ILE A 296 -2.44 0.77 14.12
N SER A 297 -3.24 -0.02 14.86
CA SER A 297 -2.74 -1.05 15.76
C SER A 297 -2.24 -2.28 15.00
N LEU A 298 -1.40 -3.10 15.63
CA LEU A 298 -0.94 -4.36 15.03
C LEU A 298 -2.10 -5.22 14.53
N SER A 299 -3.15 -5.39 15.34
CA SER A 299 -4.31 -6.21 14.99
C SER A 299 -5.04 -5.69 13.75
N ALA A 300 -5.26 -4.38 13.67
CA ALA A 300 -5.89 -3.75 12.51
C ALA A 300 -4.99 -3.88 11.26
N GLY A 301 -3.68 -3.67 11.42
CA GLY A 301 -2.71 -3.83 10.34
C GLY A 301 -2.65 -5.26 9.79
N VAL A 302 -2.63 -6.27 10.66
CA VAL A 302 -2.69 -7.69 10.28
C VAL A 302 -4.00 -8.00 9.55
N ALA A 303 -5.14 -7.54 10.06
CA ALA A 303 -6.44 -7.76 9.42
C ALA A 303 -6.49 -7.17 8.00
N LEU A 304 -6.08 -5.90 7.83
CA LEU A 304 -6.02 -5.24 6.54
C LEU A 304 -5.04 -5.94 5.58
N MET A 305 -3.87 -6.35 6.08
CA MET A 305 -2.87 -7.09 5.31
C MET A 305 -3.42 -8.42 4.79
N LEU A 306 -4.19 -9.17 5.59
CA LEU A 306 -4.81 -10.44 5.16
C LEU A 306 -5.76 -10.21 3.98
N GLY A 307 -6.51 -9.12 4.04
CA GLY A 307 -7.35 -8.64 2.96
C GLY A 307 -6.57 -8.33 1.69
N ALA A 308 -5.44 -7.63 1.83
CA ALA A 308 -4.64 -7.21 0.69
C ALA A 308 -4.17 -8.40 -0.17
N GLU A 309 -3.77 -9.51 0.47
CA GLU A 309 -3.35 -10.73 -0.24
C GLU A 309 -4.50 -11.36 -1.07
N VAL A 310 -5.74 -11.29 -0.56
CA VAL A 310 -6.93 -11.72 -1.32
C VAL A 310 -7.22 -10.76 -2.47
N GLY A 311 -7.13 -9.45 -2.22
CA GLY A 311 -7.43 -8.41 -3.21
C GLY A 311 -6.59 -8.52 -4.48
N THR A 312 -5.31 -8.89 -4.35
CA THR A 312 -4.39 -9.12 -5.49
C THR A 312 -4.92 -10.15 -6.49
N CYS A 313 -5.74 -11.10 -6.07
CA CYS A 313 -6.26 -12.12 -6.98
C CYS A 313 -7.14 -11.53 -8.10
N ALA A 314 -7.68 -10.33 -7.93
CA ALA A 314 -8.52 -9.67 -8.94
C ALA A 314 -7.77 -9.46 -10.27
N ASP A 315 -6.53 -8.96 -10.24
CA ASP A 315 -5.75 -8.74 -11.46
C ASP A 315 -5.41 -10.04 -12.19
N THR A 316 -5.21 -11.10 -11.42
CA THR A 316 -4.78 -12.40 -11.90
C THR A 316 -5.94 -13.07 -12.61
N LEU A 317 -7.14 -13.03 -11.99
CA LEU A 317 -8.36 -13.51 -12.62
C LEU A 317 -8.63 -12.75 -13.92
N VAL A 318 -8.48 -11.43 -13.91
CA VAL A 318 -8.60 -10.61 -15.12
C VAL A 318 -7.63 -11.06 -16.21
N ALA A 319 -6.38 -11.39 -15.83
CA ALA A 319 -5.38 -11.86 -16.76
C ALA A 319 -5.72 -13.20 -17.42
N THR A 320 -6.62 -14.00 -16.85
CA THR A 320 -7.08 -15.28 -17.42
C THR A 320 -8.20 -15.14 -18.45
N PHE A 321 -8.87 -13.98 -18.56
CA PHE A 321 -9.98 -13.82 -19.50
C PHE A 321 -9.57 -14.10 -20.95
N GLY A 322 -10.39 -14.92 -21.63
CA GLY A 322 -10.17 -15.30 -23.02
C GLY A 322 -9.00 -16.25 -23.26
N ARG A 323 -8.40 -16.84 -22.20
CA ARG A 323 -7.30 -17.81 -22.31
C ARG A 323 -7.79 -19.25 -22.19
N GLU A 324 -6.92 -20.19 -22.57
CA GLU A 324 -7.18 -21.63 -22.50
C GLU A 324 -7.26 -22.15 -21.05
N ARG A 325 -7.86 -23.34 -20.88
CA ARG A 325 -8.15 -23.94 -19.57
C ARG A 325 -6.94 -23.99 -18.61
N PRO A 326 -5.72 -24.36 -19.03
CA PRO A 326 -4.56 -24.37 -18.13
C PRO A 326 -4.28 -23.01 -17.48
N ALA A 327 -4.36 -21.92 -18.26
CA ALA A 327 -4.16 -20.56 -17.77
C ALA A 327 -5.26 -20.11 -16.80
N VAL A 328 -6.51 -20.47 -17.09
CA VAL A 328 -7.66 -20.21 -16.20
C VAL A 328 -7.50 -20.96 -14.87
N ARG A 329 -7.06 -22.22 -14.91
CA ARG A 329 -6.79 -23.00 -13.69
C ARG A 329 -5.68 -22.36 -12.85
N THR A 330 -4.61 -21.82 -13.46
CA THR A 330 -3.56 -21.09 -12.73
C THR A 330 -4.12 -19.89 -11.97
N GLY A 331 -4.98 -19.07 -12.61
CA GLY A 331 -5.58 -17.92 -11.93
C GLY A 331 -6.57 -18.31 -10.83
N ILE A 332 -7.35 -19.37 -11.04
CA ILE A 332 -8.25 -19.90 -10.00
C ILE A 332 -7.46 -20.51 -8.84
N PHE A 333 -6.34 -21.18 -9.11
CA PHE A 333 -5.45 -21.66 -8.06
C PHE A 333 -4.95 -20.49 -7.21
N HIS A 334 -4.52 -19.38 -7.82
CA HIS A 334 -4.09 -18.19 -7.08
C HIS A 334 -5.19 -17.67 -6.14
N LEU A 335 -6.43 -17.54 -6.65
CA LEU A 335 -7.58 -17.11 -5.86
C LEU A 335 -7.85 -18.08 -4.68
N LEU A 336 -7.95 -19.38 -4.96
CA LEU A 336 -8.27 -20.39 -3.94
C LEU A 336 -7.18 -20.51 -2.88
N PHE A 337 -5.91 -20.38 -3.29
CA PHE A 337 -4.78 -20.31 -2.38
C PHE A 337 -4.95 -19.16 -1.39
N ASN A 338 -5.08 -17.92 -1.88
CA ASN A 338 -5.15 -16.74 -1.01
C ASN A 338 -6.44 -16.71 -0.20
N LEU A 339 -7.57 -17.17 -0.74
CA LEU A 339 -8.81 -17.24 0.03
C LEU A 339 -8.72 -18.24 1.18
N THR A 340 -8.07 -19.39 0.93
CA THR A 340 -7.86 -20.43 1.96
C THR A 340 -6.90 -19.94 3.02
N THR A 341 -5.74 -19.39 2.64
CA THR A 341 -4.75 -18.90 3.60
C THR A 341 -5.30 -17.71 4.37
N ALA A 342 -5.99 -16.77 3.73
CA ALA A 342 -6.61 -15.64 4.42
C ALA A 342 -7.71 -16.09 5.39
N ALA A 343 -8.56 -17.08 5.03
CA ALA A 343 -9.55 -17.62 5.96
C ALA A 343 -8.89 -18.22 7.22
N VAL A 344 -7.81 -19.00 7.05
CA VAL A 344 -7.01 -19.51 8.18
C VAL A 344 -6.38 -18.35 8.96
N GLY A 345 -5.79 -17.39 8.26
CA GLY A 345 -5.15 -16.22 8.86
C GLY A 345 -6.12 -15.36 9.67
N ILE A 346 -7.37 -15.22 9.24
CA ILE A 346 -8.43 -14.49 9.97
C ILE A 346 -8.78 -15.24 11.26
N VAL A 347 -8.92 -16.56 11.22
CA VAL A 347 -9.19 -17.39 12.40
C VAL A 347 -8.05 -17.29 13.43
N PHE A 348 -6.81 -17.23 12.96
CA PHE A 348 -5.62 -17.14 13.80
C PHE A 348 -4.99 -15.74 13.85
N ALA A 349 -5.76 -14.67 13.58
CA ALA A 349 -5.22 -13.33 13.40
C ALA A 349 -4.48 -12.84 14.66
N THR A 350 -5.05 -13.08 15.84
CA THR A 350 -4.44 -12.72 17.12
C THR A 350 -3.13 -13.49 17.37
N GLN A 351 -3.10 -14.78 17.05
CA GLN A 351 -1.90 -15.61 17.21
C GLN A 351 -0.82 -15.21 16.21
N LEU A 352 -1.20 -14.89 14.97
CA LEU A 352 -0.29 -14.37 13.94
C LEU A 352 0.33 -13.05 14.37
N ALA A 353 -0.48 -12.11 14.89
CA ALA A 353 -0.02 -10.84 15.44
C ALA A 353 0.97 -11.06 16.60
N GLY A 354 0.61 -11.88 17.59
CA GLY A 354 1.49 -12.18 18.73
C GLY A 354 2.80 -12.85 18.31
N PHE A 355 2.77 -13.76 17.36
CA PHE A 355 3.97 -14.42 16.85
C PHE A 355 4.87 -13.45 16.06
N ALA A 356 4.27 -12.58 15.24
CA ALA A 356 5.01 -11.53 14.54
C ALA A 356 5.66 -10.53 15.50
N GLN A 357 4.96 -10.17 16.59
CA GLN A 357 5.52 -9.36 17.67
C GLN A 357 6.72 -10.04 18.32
N TRP A 358 6.59 -11.32 18.66
CA TRP A 358 7.68 -12.11 19.25
C TRP A 358 8.92 -12.18 18.35
N ILE A 359 8.74 -12.46 17.05
CA ILE A 359 9.85 -12.45 16.07
C ILE A 359 10.49 -11.06 16.00
N SER A 360 9.68 -10.00 16.00
CA SER A 360 10.19 -8.62 15.94
C SER A 360 11.02 -8.27 17.18
N GLN A 361 10.62 -8.75 18.37
CA GLN A 361 11.39 -8.61 19.60
C GLN A 361 12.76 -9.28 19.50
N LEU A 362 12.83 -10.51 18.96
CA LEU A 362 14.11 -11.21 18.75
C LEU A 362 15.05 -10.47 17.79
N MET A 363 14.48 -9.72 16.84
CA MET A 363 15.24 -8.91 15.88
C MET A 363 15.61 -7.50 16.40
N GLY A 364 15.32 -7.19 17.68
CA GLY A 364 15.58 -5.87 18.26
C GLY A 364 14.60 -4.78 17.79
N ALA A 365 13.48 -5.14 17.17
CA ALA A 365 12.44 -4.25 16.65
C ALA A 365 11.08 -4.50 17.32
N GLY A 366 11.12 -4.91 18.60
CA GLY A 366 9.96 -5.41 19.34
C GLY A 366 8.79 -4.45 19.47
N ASP A 367 9.04 -3.15 19.52
CA ASP A 367 8.01 -2.11 19.71
C ASP A 367 7.61 -1.43 18.39
N ASN A 368 8.25 -1.80 17.28
CA ASN A 368 7.99 -1.18 15.98
C ASN A 368 6.83 -1.92 15.28
N VAL A 369 5.61 -1.39 15.41
CA VAL A 369 4.39 -1.97 14.81
C VAL A 369 4.51 -2.15 13.29
N ALA A 370 5.16 -1.23 12.59
CA ALA A 370 5.41 -1.35 11.16
C ALA A 370 6.24 -2.59 10.80
N ARG A 371 7.32 -2.85 11.56
CA ARG A 371 8.13 -4.07 11.44
C ARG A 371 7.35 -5.33 11.80
N GLN A 372 6.50 -5.26 12.83
CA GLN A 372 5.65 -6.38 13.22
C GLN A 372 4.65 -6.76 12.12
N ILE A 373 4.01 -5.79 11.45
CA ILE A 373 3.10 -6.05 10.33
C ILE A 373 3.85 -6.65 9.13
N ALA A 374 5.02 -6.09 8.76
CA ALA A 374 5.84 -6.63 7.69
C ALA A 374 6.30 -8.08 7.97
N ASN A 375 6.63 -8.38 9.23
CA ASN A 375 6.95 -9.74 9.67
C ASN A 375 5.73 -10.66 9.67
N ALA A 376 4.56 -10.16 10.07
CA ALA A 376 3.31 -10.91 10.02
C ALA A 376 2.99 -11.34 8.58
N GLN A 377 3.19 -10.46 7.59
CA GLN A 377 3.00 -10.79 6.17
C GLN A 377 3.95 -11.89 5.69
N LEU A 378 5.23 -11.80 6.06
CA LEU A 378 6.22 -12.83 5.72
C LEU A 378 5.86 -14.17 6.34
N ILE A 379 5.56 -14.19 7.63
CA ILE A 379 5.14 -15.39 8.37
C ILE A 379 3.88 -15.98 7.74
N PHE A 380 2.88 -15.16 7.48
CA PHE A 380 1.62 -15.57 6.86
C PHE A 380 1.86 -16.26 5.51
N ASN A 381 2.63 -15.65 4.62
CA ASN A 381 2.90 -16.21 3.30
C ASN A 381 3.74 -17.50 3.39
N LEU A 382 4.72 -17.58 4.28
CA LEU A 382 5.49 -18.80 4.52
C LEU A 382 4.62 -19.94 5.05
N LEU A 383 3.78 -19.67 6.05
CA LEU A 383 2.85 -20.66 6.61
C LEU A 383 1.80 -21.09 5.58
N GLY A 384 1.28 -20.15 4.79
CA GLY A 384 0.34 -20.44 3.72
C GLY A 384 0.93 -21.38 2.66
N VAL A 385 2.16 -21.13 2.21
CA VAL A 385 2.87 -22.02 1.29
C VAL A 385 3.12 -23.39 1.93
N ALA A 386 3.59 -23.43 3.19
CA ALA A 386 3.81 -24.68 3.92
C ALA A 386 2.53 -25.52 4.08
N LEU A 387 1.39 -24.86 4.30
CA LEU A 387 0.07 -25.49 4.40
C LEU A 387 -0.34 -26.16 3.08
N ILE A 388 -0.06 -25.54 1.94
CA ILE A 388 -0.63 -25.94 0.64
C ILE A 388 0.31 -26.84 -0.18
N ILE A 389 1.63 -26.69 -0.02
CA ILE A 389 2.63 -27.38 -0.85
C ILE A 389 2.51 -28.91 -0.87
N GLY A 390 2.13 -29.52 0.26
CA GLY A 390 1.91 -30.95 0.38
C GLY A 390 0.72 -31.44 -0.44
N PHE A 391 -0.33 -30.64 -0.53
CA PHE A 391 -1.60 -30.94 -1.20
C PHE A 391 -1.62 -30.50 -2.67
N LEU A 392 -0.56 -29.87 -3.17
CA LEU A 392 -0.47 -29.33 -4.53
C LEU A 392 -0.90 -30.34 -5.62
N PRO A 393 -0.48 -31.63 -5.59
CA PRO A 393 -0.93 -32.61 -6.60
C PRO A 393 -2.43 -32.91 -6.52
N LEU A 394 -3.02 -32.90 -5.32
CA LEU A 394 -4.45 -33.13 -5.13
C LEU A 394 -5.27 -31.95 -5.62
N ILE A 395 -4.82 -30.73 -5.31
CA ILE A 395 -5.44 -29.49 -5.77
C ILE A 395 -5.38 -29.39 -7.30
N ALA A 396 -4.22 -29.71 -7.90
CA ALA A 396 -4.07 -29.73 -9.35
C ALA A 396 -5.07 -30.68 -10.02
N ARG A 397 -5.19 -31.92 -9.55
CA ARG A 397 -6.17 -32.89 -10.05
C ARG A 397 -7.62 -32.43 -9.83
N GLY A 398 -7.90 -31.79 -8.70
CA GLY A 398 -9.20 -31.19 -8.40
C GLY A 398 -9.59 -30.11 -9.42
N LEU A 399 -8.66 -29.21 -9.73
CA LEU A 399 -8.86 -28.14 -10.71
C LEU A 399 -8.98 -28.67 -12.15
N GLU A 400 -8.23 -29.71 -12.50
CA GLU A 400 -8.37 -30.39 -13.79
C GLU A 400 -9.73 -31.06 -13.95
N ARG A 401 -10.29 -31.63 -12.88
CA ARG A 401 -11.64 -32.20 -12.87
C ARG A 401 -12.72 -31.12 -12.92
N LEU A 402 -12.55 -30.04 -12.17
CA LEU A 402 -13.52 -28.93 -12.12
C LEU A 402 -13.59 -28.18 -13.46
N LEU A 403 -12.45 -28.04 -14.14
CA LEU A 403 -12.33 -27.30 -15.39
C LEU A 403 -11.61 -28.15 -16.44
N PRO A 404 -12.23 -29.21 -17.00
CA PRO A 404 -11.58 -30.13 -17.92
C PRO A 404 -11.20 -29.47 -19.26
N ASP A 405 -10.18 -30.01 -19.93
CA ASP A 405 -9.76 -29.54 -21.25
C ASP A 405 -10.88 -29.76 -22.29
N LYS A 406 -11.06 -28.80 -23.20
CA LYS A 406 -12.12 -28.86 -24.23
C LYS A 406 -12.02 -30.13 -25.09
N LYS A 407 -10.82 -30.66 -25.35
CA LYS A 407 -10.61 -31.92 -26.09
C LYS A 407 -11.15 -33.16 -25.36
N ASN A 408 -11.15 -33.16 -24.02
CA ASN A 408 -11.67 -34.28 -23.23
C ASN A 408 -13.19 -34.27 -23.13
N GLN A 409 -13.84 -33.11 -23.26
CA GLN A 409 -15.30 -33.02 -23.30
C GLN A 409 -15.90 -33.68 -24.54
N ASN A 410 -15.29 -33.52 -25.72
CA ASN A 410 -15.79 -34.17 -26.94
C ASN A 410 -15.68 -35.70 -26.85
N ARG A 411 -14.57 -36.23 -26.33
CA ARG A 411 -14.41 -37.69 -26.14
C ARG A 411 -15.31 -38.27 -25.06
N GLN A 412 -15.53 -37.56 -23.95
CA GLN A 412 -16.46 -38.00 -22.90
C GLN A 412 -17.92 -37.90 -23.34
N ALA A 413 -18.27 -36.87 -24.13
CA ALA A 413 -19.61 -36.75 -24.71
C ALA A 413 -19.86 -37.82 -25.79
N GLU A 414 -18.84 -38.26 -26.51
CA GLU A 414 -18.91 -39.39 -27.44
C GLU A 414 -19.01 -40.73 -26.70
N SER A 415 -18.26 -40.95 -25.61
CA SER A 415 -18.30 -42.20 -24.84
C SER A 415 -19.55 -42.41 -23.99
N VAL A 416 -20.31 -41.35 -23.70
CA VAL A 416 -21.61 -41.43 -23.01
C VAL A 416 -22.76 -41.64 -24.01
N LYS A 417 -22.51 -41.41 -25.31
CA LYS A 417 -23.47 -41.63 -26.40
C LYS A 417 -23.31 -42.99 -27.09
N SER A 418 -22.19 -43.68 -26.89
CA SER A 418 -21.97 -45.09 -27.26
C SER A 418 -22.37 -46.02 -26.13
#